data_AF-I9TY61-F1
#
_entry.id   AF-I9TY61-F1
#
_cell.length_a   1.000
_cell.length_b   1.000
_cell.length_c   1.000
_cell.angle_alpha   90.00
_cell.angle_beta   90.00
_cell.angle_gamma   90.00
#
_symmetry.space_group_name_H-M   'P 1'
#
loop_
_entity.id
_entity.type
_entity.pdbx_description
1 polymer ?
#
loop_
_entity_poly.entity_id
_entity_poly.type
_entity_poly.pdbx_seq_one_letter_code
_entity_poly.pdbx_strand_id
1 'polypeptide(L)'
;MVMRMKELNKTFVLQHDASDCGVACLLSIIRYYGGSTTLQYLRELSGTTKQGTTLLGLYQAAGQVGFDAKGCETDILSLKEHGSPVILHLVLDGKFEHYMVCYGFKDGYFIMGDPAKGIITYTAEELEQVWKSHACLTLVCTNNFILQKDIKAQKRAWLIHLLRDDYAILGVSILVGLLMSVLGMTTAVFSQKLIDVIIPDKDYKRLWLGLVLVSFLLLARLGLGTIRQYMLFLQSRDFNNRLIAFFYNHLLRLPKFFFDTRRIGELVARLNDTRRIQSVVSIIAGSIVIDFLVTIVTLSMLFYYSWPIALLLVISIPLFIWIVNIYNAPLVEAQRNVMMSYAHSESNFINTMQGIDTIKNFNRQHEFGALNQAIYGFFQNKVLLVLY
;
A
#
# COMPACT_ATOMS: atom_id res chain seq x y z
N MET A 1 32.22 5.04 1.86
CA MET A 1 32.02 4.91 0.39
C MET A 1 30.70 5.59 0.07
N VAL A 2 30.73 6.81 -0.46
CA VAL A 2 29.52 7.58 -0.77
C VAL A 2 28.79 6.91 -1.95
N MET A 3 27.51 6.55 -1.78
CA MET A 3 26.69 5.99 -2.87
C MET A 3 26.67 6.92 -4.10
N ARG A 4 26.38 6.35 -5.28
CA ARG A 4 26.19 7.16 -6.50
C ARG A 4 24.97 8.08 -6.32
N MET A 5 25.02 9.32 -6.84
CA MET A 5 23.91 10.31 -6.78
C MET A 5 22.54 9.71 -7.18
N LYS A 6 22.53 8.77 -8.12
CA LYS A 6 21.31 8.09 -8.59
C LYS A 6 20.67 7.17 -7.54
N GLU A 7 21.46 6.62 -6.62
CA GLU A 7 20.99 5.79 -5.50
C GLU A 7 20.52 6.65 -4.32
N LEU A 8 21.19 7.77 -4.08
CA LEU A 8 20.75 8.77 -3.11
C LEU A 8 19.38 9.33 -3.47
N ASN A 9 19.15 9.69 -4.74
CA ASN A 9 17.84 10.17 -5.20
C ASN A 9 16.70 9.14 -5.02
N LYS A 10 17.01 7.84 -4.95
CA LYS A 10 16.01 6.79 -4.70
C LYS A 10 15.69 6.61 -3.22
N THR A 11 16.64 6.89 -2.35
CA THR A 11 16.52 6.67 -0.89
C THR A 11 16.06 7.93 -0.17
N PHE A 12 16.33 9.10 -0.74
CA PHE A 12 15.95 10.40 -0.23
C PHE A 12 14.43 10.60 -0.15
N VAL A 13 13.96 11.33 0.87
CA VAL A 13 12.54 11.60 1.12
C VAL A 13 12.30 13.09 1.28
N LEU A 14 11.36 13.61 0.49
CA LEU A 14 10.85 14.97 0.62
C LEU A 14 9.87 15.06 1.79
N GLN A 15 9.86 16.22 2.45
CA GLN A 15 8.93 16.50 3.53
C GLN A 15 7.49 16.67 3.01
N HIS A 16 6.51 16.22 3.79
CA HIS A 16 5.09 16.42 3.47
C HIS A 16 4.54 17.71 4.09
N ASP A 17 4.90 17.98 5.35
CA ASP A 17 4.60 19.24 6.03
C ASP A 17 5.90 20.01 6.37
N ALA A 18 5.80 21.32 6.60
CA ALA A 18 6.93 22.15 7.00
C ALA A 18 7.56 21.72 8.34
N SER A 19 6.80 21.04 9.21
CA SER A 19 7.29 20.51 10.51
C SER A 19 8.14 19.23 10.37
N ASP A 20 8.16 18.63 9.18
CA ASP A 20 8.60 17.23 9.00
C ASP A 20 10.07 17.10 8.54
N CYS A 21 10.81 18.20 8.42
CA CYS A 21 12.18 18.19 7.92
C CYS A 21 13.08 17.18 8.66
N GLY A 22 13.02 17.14 10.00
CA GLY A 22 13.81 16.23 10.83
C GLY A 22 13.47 14.75 10.61
N VAL A 23 12.18 14.41 10.64
CA VAL A 23 11.73 13.01 10.43
C VAL A 23 11.93 12.55 8.98
N ALA A 24 11.87 13.46 8.01
CA ALA A 24 12.21 13.18 6.62
C ALA A 24 13.71 12.89 6.44
N CYS A 25 14.58 13.60 7.17
CA CYS A 25 16.01 13.32 7.23
C CYS A 25 16.29 11.92 7.80
N LEU A 26 15.69 11.60 8.95
CA LEU A 26 15.82 10.28 9.58
C LEU A 26 15.31 9.16 8.66
N LEU A 27 14.19 9.37 7.97
CA LEU A 27 13.65 8.41 7.00
C LEU A 27 14.57 8.21 5.80
N SER A 28 15.21 9.28 5.31
CA SER A 28 16.17 9.21 4.21
C SER A 28 17.37 8.34 4.58
N ILE A 29 17.88 8.49 5.81
CA ILE A 29 18.99 7.67 6.31
C ILE A 29 18.57 6.22 6.57
N ILE A 30 17.36 5.98 7.09
CA ILE A 30 16.79 4.62 7.21
C ILE A 30 16.78 3.92 5.85
N ARG A 31 16.31 4.61 4.80
CA ARG A 31 16.28 4.06 3.44
C ARG A 31 17.67 3.89 2.85
N TYR A 32 18.60 4.80 3.15
CA TYR A 32 20.01 4.71 2.74
C TYR A 32 20.64 3.41 3.23
N TYR A 33 20.39 3.03 4.49
CA TYR A 33 20.87 1.76 5.06
C TYR A 33 20.01 0.53 4.71
N GLY A 34 19.03 0.67 3.81
CA GLY A 34 18.20 -0.44 3.34
C GLY A 34 17.03 -0.82 4.26
N GLY A 35 16.74 -0.02 5.29
CA GLY A 35 15.54 -0.11 6.09
C GLY A 35 14.32 0.52 5.42
N SER A 36 13.15 0.39 6.03
CA SER A 36 11.93 1.04 5.53
C SER A 36 10.97 1.31 6.67
N THR A 37 10.49 2.55 6.78
CA THR A 37 9.42 2.91 7.70
C THR A 37 8.52 3.98 7.08
N THR A 38 7.54 4.46 7.83
CA THR A 38 6.66 5.56 7.42
C THR A 38 7.04 6.85 8.14
N LEU A 39 6.86 7.98 7.47
CA LEU A 39 7.10 9.29 8.05
C LEU A 39 6.19 9.51 9.27
N GLN A 40 4.94 9.03 9.21
CA GLN A 40 3.99 9.07 10.33
C GLN A 40 4.49 8.32 11.57
N TYR A 41 5.08 7.14 11.40
CA TYR A 41 5.63 6.38 12.53
C TYR A 41 6.79 7.14 13.18
N LEU A 42 7.67 7.76 12.38
CA LEU A 42 8.74 8.59 12.90
C LEU A 42 8.24 9.86 13.59
N ARG A 43 7.17 10.49 13.10
CA ARG A 43 6.52 11.63 13.77
C ARG A 43 6.00 11.23 15.15
N GLU A 44 5.39 10.06 15.25
CA GLU A 44 4.90 9.51 16.52
C GLU A 44 6.05 9.22 17.50
N LEU A 45 7.12 8.57 17.02
CA LEU A 45 8.29 8.25 17.85
C LEU A 45 9.06 9.47 18.33
N SER A 46 9.22 10.47 17.47
CA SER A 46 9.99 11.68 17.77
C SER A 46 9.16 12.77 18.47
N GLY A 47 7.84 12.58 18.58
CA GLY A 47 6.95 13.58 19.14
C GLY A 47 6.83 14.84 18.26
N THR A 48 6.99 14.74 16.94
CA THR A 48 6.86 15.87 16.02
C THR A 48 5.48 16.52 16.17
N THR A 49 5.46 17.82 16.45
CA THR A 49 4.25 18.63 16.55
C THR A 49 4.19 19.64 15.40
N LYS A 50 3.20 20.55 15.40
CA LYS A 50 3.12 21.64 14.42
C LYS A 50 4.33 22.60 14.51
N GLN A 51 4.99 22.63 15.66
CA GLN A 51 6.17 23.45 15.93
C GLN A 51 7.45 22.84 15.34
N GLY A 52 7.43 21.58 14.91
CA GLY A 52 8.59 20.88 14.36
C GLY A 52 9.04 19.70 15.21
N THR A 53 10.27 19.24 14.95
CA THR A 53 10.89 18.10 15.65
C THR A 53 12.15 18.55 16.36
N THR A 54 12.31 18.17 17.64
CA THR A 54 13.53 18.49 18.40
C THR A 54 14.64 17.47 18.11
N LEU A 55 15.90 17.88 18.31
CA LEU A 55 17.05 16.98 18.17
C LEU A 55 16.96 15.79 19.14
N LEU A 56 16.46 16.04 20.36
CA LEU A 56 16.21 14.98 21.35
C LEU A 56 15.14 13.98 20.86
N GLY A 57 14.05 14.48 20.27
CA GLY A 57 13.02 13.62 19.68
C GLY A 57 13.57 12.78 18.54
N LEU A 58 14.42 13.34 17.67
CA LEU A 58 15.10 12.59 16.62
C LEU A 58 16.04 11.52 17.17
N TYR A 59 16.83 11.86 18.20
CA TYR A 59 17.71 10.92 18.88
C TYR A 59 16.92 9.74 19.47
N GLN A 60 15.82 10.01 20.18
CA GLN A 60 14.95 8.97 20.77
C GLN A 60 14.29 8.10 19.70
N ALA A 61 13.81 8.71 18.61
CA ALA A 61 13.21 7.98 17.50
C ALA A 61 14.23 7.10 16.77
N ALA A 62 15.44 7.61 16.53
CA ALA A 62 16.51 6.85 15.92
C ALA A 62 16.89 5.61 16.75
N GLY A 63 17.00 5.77 18.07
CA GLY A 63 17.22 4.66 19.00
C GLY A 63 16.17 3.56 18.90
N GLN A 64 14.89 3.95 18.86
CA GLN A 64 13.77 2.99 18.75
C GLN A 64 13.71 2.28 17.40
N VAL A 65 14.26 2.88 16.34
CA VAL A 65 14.32 2.28 14.99
C VAL A 65 15.59 1.43 14.79
N GLY A 66 16.44 1.33 15.81
CA GLY A 66 17.62 0.46 15.80
C GLY A 66 18.91 1.15 15.36
N PHE A 67 19.01 2.47 15.49
CA PHE A 67 20.29 3.19 15.38
C PHE A 67 20.90 3.46 16.76
N ASP A 68 22.22 3.36 16.84
CA ASP A 68 22.99 4.04 17.89
C ASP A 68 23.17 5.47 17.42
N ALA A 69 22.32 6.35 17.95
CA ALA A 69 22.35 7.77 17.64
C ALA A 69 23.20 8.51 18.67
N LYS A 70 23.98 9.51 18.24
CA LYS A 70 24.69 10.41 19.17
C LYS A 70 24.56 11.85 18.69
N GLY A 71 24.06 12.71 19.57
CA GLY A 71 24.09 14.15 19.36
C GLY A 71 25.48 14.67 19.69
N CYS A 72 26.10 15.38 18.75
CA CYS A 72 27.43 15.95 18.93
C CYS A 72 27.52 17.33 18.28
N GLU A 73 28.45 18.13 18.77
CA GLU A 73 28.84 19.40 18.19
C GLU A 73 30.22 19.24 17.56
N THR A 74 30.40 19.66 16.31
CA THR A 74 31.60 19.33 15.52
C THR A 74 31.89 20.37 14.43
N ASP A 75 33.14 20.38 14.00
CA ASP A 75 33.67 21.27 12.97
C ASP A 75 33.57 20.64 11.57
N ILE A 76 33.73 21.46 10.53
CA ILE A 76 33.69 21.02 9.13
C ILE A 76 34.79 20.01 8.80
N LEU A 77 35.97 20.13 9.41
CA LEU A 77 37.08 19.19 9.21
C LEU A 77 36.70 17.77 9.64
N SER A 78 36.18 17.63 10.86
CA SER A 78 35.68 16.37 11.40
C SER A 78 34.52 15.81 10.57
N LEU A 79 33.64 16.68 10.05
CA LEU A 79 32.55 16.26 9.15
C LEU A 79 33.07 15.70 7.82
N LYS A 80 34.16 16.25 7.27
CA LYS A 80 34.82 15.72 6.06
C LYS A 80 35.37 14.32 6.29
N GLU A 81 35.97 14.08 7.45
CA GLU A 81 36.60 12.80 7.79
C GLU A 81 35.59 11.70 8.13
N HIS A 82 34.44 12.05 8.71
CA HIS A 82 33.45 11.07 9.16
C HIS A 82 32.92 10.15 8.04
N GLY A 83 32.77 10.67 6.82
CA GLY A 83 32.52 9.88 5.61
C GLY A 83 31.22 9.05 5.58
N SER A 84 30.31 9.27 6.53
CA SER A 84 29.03 8.57 6.68
C SER A 84 27.86 9.57 6.79
N PRO A 85 26.60 9.15 6.53
CA PRO A 85 25.45 10.04 6.61
C PRO A 85 25.18 10.57 8.02
N VAL A 86 25.02 11.88 8.15
CA VAL A 86 24.75 12.60 9.42
C VAL A 86 23.59 13.57 9.22
N ILE A 87 22.74 13.75 10.23
CA ILE A 87 21.71 14.81 10.21
C ILE A 87 22.30 16.09 10.81
N LEU A 88 22.27 17.19 10.08
CA LEU A 88 22.73 18.50 10.55
C LEU A 88 21.53 19.38 10.95
N HIS A 89 21.71 20.18 11.99
CA HIS A 89 20.79 21.25 12.36
C HIS A 89 21.33 22.59 11.83
N LEU A 90 20.61 23.19 10.89
CA LEU A 90 21.03 24.37 10.13
C LEU A 90 20.09 25.55 10.41
N VAL A 91 20.61 26.77 10.25
CA VAL A 91 19.82 28.00 10.32
C VAL A 91 19.89 28.69 8.97
N LEU A 92 18.85 28.49 8.15
CA LEU A 92 18.72 29.11 6.83
C LEU A 92 18.28 30.57 6.96
N ASP A 93 18.89 31.44 6.14
CA ASP A 93 18.62 32.88 6.07
C ASP A 93 18.61 33.60 7.44
N GLY A 94 19.34 33.04 8.41
CA GLY A 94 19.49 33.58 9.77
C GLY A 94 18.25 33.48 10.66
N LYS A 95 17.16 32.83 10.22
CA LYS A 95 15.90 32.75 11.00
C LYS A 95 15.23 31.38 11.00
N PHE A 96 15.44 30.57 9.97
CA PHE A 96 14.70 29.32 9.80
C PHE A 96 15.56 28.13 10.23
N GLU A 97 15.18 27.51 11.35
CA GLU A 97 15.75 26.24 11.77
C GLU A 97 15.31 25.13 10.81
N HIS A 98 16.28 24.35 10.32
CA HIS A 98 16.03 23.31 9.33
C HIS A 98 16.96 22.11 9.56
N TYR A 99 16.46 20.91 9.28
CA TYR A 99 17.29 19.71 9.31
C TYR A 99 17.61 19.26 7.89
N MET A 100 18.88 18.89 7.66
CA MET A 100 19.34 18.35 6.39
C MET A 100 20.26 17.16 6.61
N VAL A 101 20.33 16.24 5.63
CA VAL A 101 21.24 15.10 5.69
C VAL A 101 22.53 15.44 4.95
N CYS A 102 23.69 15.31 5.59
CA CYS A 102 24.99 15.30 4.92
C CYS A 102 25.38 13.85 4.62
N TYR A 103 25.47 13.46 3.35
CA TYR A 103 25.84 12.10 2.95
C TYR A 103 27.35 11.86 2.88
N GLY A 104 28.13 12.94 2.76
CA GLY A 104 29.59 12.89 2.70
C GLY A 104 30.18 14.04 1.86
N PHE A 105 31.50 14.06 1.79
CA PHE A 105 32.28 15.04 1.04
C PHE A 105 32.93 14.39 -0.18
N LYS A 106 32.74 14.96 -1.38
CA LYS A 106 33.31 14.45 -2.62
C LYS A 106 33.57 15.58 -3.61
N ASP A 107 34.71 15.49 -4.31
CA ASP A 107 35.05 16.41 -5.42
C ASP A 107 35.02 17.90 -5.02
N GLY A 108 35.32 18.22 -3.75
CA GLY A 108 35.32 19.57 -3.20
C GLY A 108 33.98 20.05 -2.61
N TYR A 109 32.92 19.24 -2.70
CA TYR A 109 31.57 19.61 -2.26
C TYR A 109 31.00 18.62 -1.24
N PHE A 110 30.18 19.12 -0.32
CA PHE A 110 29.31 18.32 0.53
C PHE A 110 28.04 17.95 -0.22
N ILE A 111 27.68 16.66 -0.20
CA ILE A 111 26.43 16.17 -0.78
C ILE A 111 25.35 16.23 0.30
N MET A 112 24.40 17.15 0.14
CA MET A 112 23.37 17.45 1.11
C MET A 112 21.99 17.02 0.59
N GLY A 113 21.18 16.41 1.45
CA GLY A 113 19.77 16.15 1.20
C GLY A 113 18.92 17.15 1.95
N ASP A 114 18.32 18.11 1.25
CA ASP A 114 17.34 19.06 1.78
C ASP A 114 15.92 18.51 1.61
N PRO A 115 15.20 18.15 2.69
CA PRO A 115 13.81 17.66 2.63
C PRO A 115 12.85 18.54 1.82
N ALA A 116 13.15 19.83 1.63
CA ALA A 116 12.33 20.74 0.84
C ALA A 116 12.75 20.80 -0.65
N LYS A 117 14.05 20.72 -0.96
CA LYS A 117 14.60 21.00 -2.30
C LYS A 117 15.15 19.77 -3.02
N GLY A 118 15.36 18.66 -2.34
CA GLY A 118 16.02 17.48 -2.89
C GLY A 118 17.50 17.43 -2.56
N ILE A 119 18.27 16.70 -3.38
CA ILE A 119 19.72 16.59 -3.20
C ILE A 119 20.40 17.81 -3.81
N ILE A 120 21.13 18.54 -2.97
CA ILE A 120 21.91 19.72 -3.33
C ILE A 120 23.37 19.54 -2.91
N THR A 121 24.24 20.41 -3.37
CA THR A 121 25.65 20.41 -3.00
C THR A 121 26.04 21.75 -2.39
N TYR A 122 26.85 21.72 -1.33
CA TYR A 122 27.44 22.93 -0.74
C TYR A 122 28.96 22.89 -0.77
N THR A 123 29.59 24.05 -0.95
CA THR A 123 31.01 24.22 -0.63
C THR A 123 31.20 24.22 0.89
N ALA A 124 32.45 24.09 1.35
CA ALA A 124 32.75 24.18 2.79
C ALA A 124 32.37 25.57 3.35
N GLU A 125 32.64 26.64 2.59
CA GLU A 125 32.31 28.02 2.99
C GLU A 125 30.80 28.25 3.07
N GLU A 126 30.05 27.73 2.09
CA GLU A 126 28.58 27.82 2.09
C GLU A 126 27.97 27.09 3.28
N LEU A 127 28.46 25.88 3.58
CA LEU A 127 27.98 25.09 4.71
C LEU A 127 28.29 25.79 6.04
N GLU A 128 29.46 26.39 6.19
CA GLU A 128 29.86 27.11 7.41
C GLU A 128 28.92 28.29 7.71
N GLN A 129 28.44 28.99 6.68
CA GLN A 129 27.52 30.12 6.86
C GLN A 129 26.15 29.70 7.39
N VAL A 130 25.66 28.52 7.01
CA VAL A 130 24.33 28.01 7.39
C VAL A 130 24.37 27.07 8.61
N TRP A 131 25.49 26.40 8.87
CA TRP A 131 25.66 25.44 9.97
C TRP A 131 26.17 26.10 11.26
N LYS A 132 25.57 27.23 11.63
CA LYS A 132 26.01 28.03 12.80
C LYS A 132 25.92 27.30 14.13
N SER A 133 25.06 26.30 14.24
CA SER A 133 24.86 25.57 15.49
C SER A 133 25.91 24.49 15.74
N HIS A 134 26.69 24.11 14.71
CA HIS A 134 27.63 22.97 14.73
C HIS A 134 27.04 21.64 15.23
N ALA A 135 25.74 21.58 15.48
CA ALA A 135 25.04 20.44 16.03
C ALA A 135 24.72 19.44 14.92
N CYS A 136 25.00 18.17 15.20
CA CYS A 136 24.66 17.09 14.32
C CYS A 136 24.25 15.82 15.09
N LEU A 137 23.55 14.94 14.39
CA LEU A 137 23.13 13.64 14.88
C LEU A 137 23.79 12.56 14.01
N THR A 138 24.75 11.86 14.59
CA THR A 138 25.39 10.69 13.97
C THR A 138 24.51 9.46 14.18
N LEU A 139 24.48 8.58 13.18
CA LEU A 139 23.61 7.41 13.16
C LEU A 139 24.39 6.18 12.69
N VAL A 140 24.56 5.21 13.59
CA VAL A 140 25.20 3.93 13.28
C VAL A 140 24.18 2.80 13.41
N CYS A 141 24.08 1.93 12.40
CA CYS A 141 23.16 0.80 12.46
C CYS A 141 23.56 -0.17 13.59
N THR A 142 22.60 -0.55 14.43
CA THR A 142 22.79 -1.63 15.41
C THR A 142 22.28 -2.96 14.86
N ASN A 143 22.52 -4.04 15.61
CA ASN A 143 21.96 -5.35 15.30
C ASN A 143 20.40 -5.38 15.33
N ASN A 144 19.77 -4.37 15.94
CA ASN A 144 18.30 -4.25 16.02
C ASN A 144 17.69 -3.52 14.81
N PHE A 145 18.52 -3.02 13.88
CA PHE A 145 18.03 -2.32 12.70
C PHE A 145 17.33 -3.30 11.73
N ILE A 146 16.05 -3.06 11.47
CA ILE A 146 15.23 -3.96 10.63
C ILE A 146 15.35 -3.55 9.16
N LEU A 147 15.84 -4.47 8.32
CA LEU A 147 15.94 -4.24 6.89
C LEU A 147 14.57 -4.33 6.21
N GLN A 148 14.42 -3.64 5.08
CA GLN A 148 13.17 -3.66 4.29
C GLN A 148 12.77 -5.07 3.85
N LYS A 149 13.75 -5.96 3.62
CA LYS A 149 13.52 -7.37 3.28
C LYS A 149 12.82 -8.11 4.42
N ASP A 150 13.24 -7.86 5.66
CA ASP A 150 12.68 -8.50 6.85
C ASP A 150 11.26 -8.00 7.11
N ILE A 151 11.00 -6.70 6.90
CA ILE A 151 9.64 -6.13 7.01
C ILE A 151 8.69 -6.78 6.00
N LYS A 152 9.13 -6.99 4.75
CA LYS A 152 8.32 -7.70 3.73
C LYS A 152 8.09 -9.15 4.13
N ALA A 153 9.11 -9.82 4.66
CA ALA A 153 8.98 -11.20 5.15
C ALA A 153 8.00 -11.30 6.32
N GLN A 154 8.08 -10.40 7.30
CA GLN A 154 7.16 -10.32 8.44
C GLN A 154 5.71 -10.07 7.99
N LYS A 155 5.48 -9.12 7.08
CA LYS A 155 4.13 -8.86 6.52
C LYS A 155 3.58 -10.10 5.80
N ARG A 156 4.42 -10.79 5.03
CA ARG A 156 4.04 -12.04 4.37
C ARG A 156 3.72 -13.13 5.39
N ALA A 157 4.54 -13.29 6.43
CA ALA A 157 4.32 -14.25 7.49
C ALA A 157 3.02 -13.98 8.25
N TRP A 158 2.73 -12.71 8.56
CA TRP A 158 1.47 -12.29 9.16
C TRP A 158 0.27 -12.63 8.28
N LEU A 159 0.33 -12.36 6.96
CA LEU A 159 -0.72 -12.71 6.01
C LEU A 159 -0.95 -14.24 5.95
N ILE A 160 0.14 -15.01 5.89
CA ILE A 160 0.09 -16.48 5.88
C ILE A 160 -0.54 -16.99 7.16
N HIS A 161 -0.15 -16.45 8.32
CA HIS A 161 -0.72 -16.81 9.61
C HIS A 161 -2.22 -16.48 9.69
N LEU A 162 -2.62 -15.33 9.15
CA LEU A 162 -4.02 -14.89 9.15
C LEU A 162 -4.93 -15.78 8.28
N LEU A 163 -4.39 -16.32 7.18
CA LEU A 163 -5.09 -17.24 6.29
C LEU A 163 -5.03 -18.70 6.75
N ARG A 164 -4.16 -19.04 7.71
CA ARG A 164 -3.96 -20.42 8.18
C ARG A 164 -5.25 -21.06 8.68
N ASP A 165 -6.07 -20.29 9.37
CA ASP A 165 -7.35 -20.75 9.91
C ASP A 165 -8.36 -21.10 8.79
N ASP A 166 -8.15 -20.58 7.58
CA ASP A 166 -9.04 -20.77 6.43
C ASP A 166 -8.55 -21.84 5.44
N TYR A 167 -7.40 -22.49 5.69
CA TYR A 167 -6.78 -23.43 4.73
C TYR A 167 -7.66 -24.61 4.37
N ALA A 168 -8.45 -25.13 5.32
CA ALA A 168 -9.37 -26.23 5.04
C ALA A 168 -10.46 -25.82 4.03
N ILE A 169 -11.06 -24.64 4.25
CA ILE A 169 -12.14 -24.11 3.40
C ILE A 169 -11.59 -23.76 2.00
N LEU A 170 -10.42 -23.12 1.94
CA LEU A 170 -9.75 -22.79 0.68
C LEU A 170 -9.33 -24.05 -0.08
N GLY A 171 -8.80 -25.07 0.61
CA GLY A 171 -8.40 -26.34 0.01
C GLY A 171 -9.58 -27.09 -0.63
N VAL A 172 -10.72 -27.19 0.08
CA VAL A 172 -11.95 -27.77 -0.48
C VAL A 172 -12.47 -26.93 -1.65
N SER A 173 -12.42 -25.60 -1.55
CA SER A 173 -12.85 -24.70 -2.63
C SER A 173 -12.01 -24.86 -3.89
N ILE A 174 -10.70 -25.11 -3.75
CA ILE A 174 -9.80 -25.42 -4.88
C ILE A 174 -10.22 -26.73 -5.53
N LEU A 175 -10.44 -27.79 -4.75
CA LEU A 175 -10.86 -29.09 -5.27
C LEU A 175 -12.20 -29.00 -6.02
N VAL A 176 -13.18 -28.30 -5.45
CA VAL A 176 -14.47 -28.04 -6.11
C VAL A 176 -14.28 -27.21 -7.38
N GLY A 177 -13.42 -26.19 -7.36
CA GLY A 177 -13.09 -25.38 -8.54
C GLY A 177 -12.49 -26.20 -9.68
N LEU A 178 -11.56 -27.11 -9.37
CA LEU A 178 -10.95 -28.02 -10.34
C LEU A 178 -11.99 -28.99 -10.94
N LEU A 179 -12.85 -29.59 -10.10
CA LEU A 179 -13.96 -30.43 -10.57
C LEU A 179 -14.90 -29.65 -11.49
N MET A 180 -15.26 -28.42 -11.11
CA MET A 180 -16.08 -27.52 -11.93
C MET A 180 -15.43 -27.16 -13.27
N SER A 181 -14.10 -27.04 -13.32
CA SER A 181 -13.34 -26.81 -14.54
C SER A 181 -13.49 -27.97 -15.52
N VAL A 182 -13.34 -29.20 -15.03
CA VAL A 182 -13.52 -30.42 -15.84
C VAL A 182 -14.98 -30.55 -16.30
N LEU A 183 -15.94 -30.37 -15.39
CA LEU A 183 -17.36 -30.37 -15.74
C LEU A 183 -17.73 -29.25 -16.72
N GLY A 184 -17.00 -28.13 -16.71
CA GLY A 184 -17.18 -27.03 -17.65
C GLY A 184 -16.93 -27.41 -19.11
N MET A 185 -16.13 -28.45 -19.37
CA MET A 185 -15.88 -28.96 -20.72
C MET A 185 -17.04 -29.78 -21.29
N THR A 186 -17.97 -30.20 -20.43
CA THR A 186 -19.12 -31.03 -20.84
C THR A 186 -19.86 -30.43 -22.03
N THR A 187 -20.02 -29.10 -22.07
CA THR A 187 -20.71 -28.40 -23.17
C THR A 187 -19.94 -28.47 -24.47
N ALA A 188 -18.62 -28.26 -24.45
CA ALA A 188 -17.77 -28.32 -25.63
C ALA A 188 -17.73 -29.74 -26.21
N VAL A 189 -17.53 -30.75 -25.35
CA VAL A 189 -17.50 -32.17 -25.76
C VAL A 189 -18.86 -32.61 -26.30
N PHE A 190 -19.94 -32.19 -25.65
CA PHE A 190 -21.29 -32.49 -26.14
C PHE A 190 -21.55 -31.84 -27.49
N SER A 191 -21.20 -30.57 -27.67
CA SER A 191 -21.38 -29.87 -28.95
C SER A 191 -20.61 -30.57 -30.07
N GLN A 192 -19.39 -31.02 -29.81
CA GLN A 192 -18.61 -31.80 -30.76
C GLN A 192 -19.33 -33.10 -31.14
N LYS A 193 -19.71 -33.91 -30.14
CA LYS A 193 -20.40 -35.20 -30.40
C LYS A 193 -21.77 -35.02 -31.06
N LEU A 194 -22.48 -33.94 -30.74
CA LEU A 194 -23.75 -33.60 -31.34
C LEU A 194 -23.62 -33.37 -32.84
N ILE A 195 -22.65 -32.56 -33.25
CA ILE A 195 -22.42 -32.18 -34.65
C ILE A 195 -21.79 -33.33 -35.45
N ASP A 196 -20.77 -33.99 -34.89
CA ASP A 196 -19.95 -34.94 -35.65
C ASP A 196 -20.59 -36.34 -35.76
N VAL A 197 -21.41 -36.74 -34.78
CA VAL A 197 -21.91 -38.13 -34.67
C VAL A 197 -23.44 -38.17 -34.60
N ILE A 198 -24.04 -37.47 -33.63
CA ILE A 198 -25.47 -37.66 -33.31
C ILE A 198 -26.37 -37.14 -34.43
N ILE A 199 -26.09 -35.96 -34.98
CA ILE A 199 -26.88 -35.36 -36.07
C ILE A 199 -26.73 -36.15 -37.38
N PRO A 200 -25.51 -36.51 -37.85
CA PRO A 200 -25.33 -37.30 -39.07
C PRO A 200 -25.97 -38.70 -38.98
N ASP A 201 -25.82 -39.39 -37.86
CA ASP A 201 -26.37 -40.74 -37.64
C ASP A 201 -27.91 -40.75 -37.47
N LYS A 202 -28.53 -39.58 -37.29
CA LYS A 202 -29.97 -39.40 -36.96
C LYS A 202 -30.43 -40.28 -35.79
N ASP A 203 -29.54 -40.56 -34.83
CA ASP A 203 -29.82 -41.40 -33.67
C ASP A 203 -30.49 -40.59 -32.55
N TYR A 204 -31.82 -40.52 -32.61
CA TYR A 204 -32.65 -39.81 -31.62
C TYR A 204 -32.49 -40.36 -30.19
N LYS A 205 -32.13 -41.64 -30.02
CA LYS A 205 -31.93 -42.21 -28.68
C LYS A 205 -30.65 -41.66 -28.05
N ARG A 206 -29.54 -41.62 -28.80
CA ARG A 206 -28.28 -40.99 -28.35
C ARG A 206 -28.44 -39.50 -28.09
N LEU A 207 -29.24 -38.81 -28.89
CA LEU A 207 -29.56 -37.39 -28.67
C LEU A 207 -30.22 -37.15 -27.32
N TRP A 208 -31.33 -37.84 -27.03
CA TRP A 208 -32.05 -37.68 -25.76
C TRP A 208 -31.20 -38.08 -24.56
N LEU A 209 -30.46 -39.19 -24.65
CA LEU A 209 -29.57 -39.62 -23.57
C LEU A 209 -28.45 -38.61 -23.31
N GLY A 210 -27.85 -38.07 -24.38
CA GLY A 210 -26.84 -37.03 -24.28
C GLY A 210 -27.38 -35.74 -23.66
N LEU A 211 -28.57 -35.30 -24.06
CA LEU A 211 -29.23 -34.12 -23.47
C LEU A 211 -29.50 -34.28 -21.98
N VAL A 212 -30.04 -35.43 -21.56
CA VAL A 212 -30.28 -35.73 -20.14
C VAL A 212 -28.98 -35.74 -19.35
N LEU A 213 -27.93 -36.38 -19.89
CA LEU A 213 -26.62 -36.44 -19.24
C LEU A 213 -26.00 -35.04 -19.08
N VAL A 214 -25.99 -34.23 -20.14
CA VAL A 214 -25.44 -32.86 -20.08
C VAL A 214 -26.24 -31.98 -19.14
N SER A 215 -27.56 -32.08 -19.17
CA SER A 215 -28.43 -31.35 -18.23
C SER A 215 -28.08 -31.71 -16.79
N PHE A 216 -27.95 -33.00 -16.48
CA PHE A 216 -27.54 -33.47 -15.15
C PHE A 216 -26.15 -32.94 -14.75
N LEU A 217 -25.15 -33.03 -15.64
CA LEU A 217 -23.80 -32.55 -15.37
C LEU A 217 -23.75 -31.02 -15.18
N LEU A 218 -24.56 -30.26 -15.93
CA LEU A 218 -24.68 -28.81 -15.75
C LEU A 218 -25.36 -28.45 -14.44
N LEU A 219 -26.39 -29.18 -14.02
CA LEU A 219 -27.02 -29.03 -12.71
C LEU A 219 -26.05 -29.36 -11.58
N ALA A 220 -25.28 -30.44 -11.72
CA ALA A 220 -24.23 -30.79 -10.76
C ALA A 220 -23.17 -29.68 -10.66
N ARG A 221 -22.73 -29.13 -11.81
CA ARG A 221 -21.79 -28.00 -11.86
C ARG A 221 -22.36 -26.75 -11.19
N LEU A 222 -23.64 -26.44 -11.40
CA LEU A 222 -24.33 -25.33 -10.75
C LEU A 222 -24.36 -25.53 -9.22
N GLY A 223 -24.74 -26.73 -8.76
CA GLY A 223 -24.78 -27.08 -7.33
C GLY A 223 -23.41 -26.95 -6.67
N LEU A 224 -22.37 -27.51 -7.28
CA LEU A 224 -20.99 -27.38 -6.82
C LEU A 224 -20.54 -25.91 -6.78
N GLY A 225 -20.91 -25.11 -7.78
CA GLY A 225 -20.65 -23.68 -7.82
C GLY A 225 -21.28 -22.93 -6.66
N THR A 226 -22.53 -23.24 -6.33
CA THR A 226 -23.24 -22.64 -5.19
C THR A 226 -22.60 -23.04 -3.86
N ILE A 227 -22.25 -24.31 -3.68
CA ILE A 227 -21.54 -24.80 -2.49
C ILE A 227 -20.22 -24.06 -2.33
N ARG A 228 -19.42 -23.96 -3.41
CA ARG A 228 -18.16 -23.23 -3.40
C ARG A 228 -18.36 -21.76 -3.01
N GLN A 229 -19.34 -21.09 -3.60
CA GLN A 229 -19.61 -19.67 -3.31
C GLN A 229 -20.03 -19.47 -1.86
N TYR A 230 -20.85 -20.38 -1.31
CA TYR A 230 -21.24 -20.36 0.08
C TYR A 230 -20.05 -20.56 1.04
N MET A 231 -19.14 -21.49 0.71
CA MET A 231 -17.90 -21.69 1.47
C MET A 231 -17.00 -20.44 1.48
N LEU A 232 -16.80 -19.81 0.31
CA LEU A 232 -16.03 -18.57 0.20
C LEU A 232 -16.70 -17.41 0.96
N PHE A 233 -18.03 -17.37 1.01
CA PHE A 233 -18.75 -16.38 1.79
C PHE A 233 -18.54 -16.56 3.31
N LEU A 234 -18.63 -17.80 3.81
CA LEU A 234 -18.33 -18.11 5.21
C LEU A 234 -16.89 -17.75 5.57
N GLN A 235 -15.93 -18.13 4.73
CA GLN A 235 -14.53 -17.76 4.90
C GLN A 235 -14.34 -16.25 4.97
N SER A 236 -14.93 -15.50 4.03
CA SER A 236 -14.85 -14.04 4.00
C SER A 236 -15.44 -13.41 5.27
N ARG A 237 -16.59 -13.89 5.75
CA ARG A 237 -17.21 -13.41 6.99
C ARG A 237 -16.31 -13.64 8.20
N ASP A 238 -15.80 -14.85 8.37
CA ASP A 238 -15.00 -15.23 9.54
C ASP A 238 -13.64 -14.51 9.53
N PHE A 239 -13.02 -14.37 8.36
CA PHE A 239 -11.81 -13.58 8.14
C PHE A 239 -12.02 -12.11 8.55
N ASN A 240 -13.12 -11.47 8.10
CA ASN A 240 -13.44 -10.10 8.45
C ASN A 240 -13.65 -9.92 9.97
N ASN A 241 -14.31 -10.87 10.63
CA ASN A 241 -14.53 -10.82 12.09
C ASN A 241 -13.21 -10.90 12.87
N ARG A 242 -12.31 -11.83 12.51
CA ARG A 242 -10.98 -11.97 13.16
C ARG A 242 -10.15 -10.69 13.02
N LEU A 243 -10.17 -10.09 11.83
CA LEU A 243 -9.42 -8.87 11.56
C LEU A 243 -9.95 -7.63 12.26
N ILE A 244 -11.28 -7.46 12.31
CA ILE A 244 -11.89 -6.37 13.07
C ILE A 244 -11.53 -6.52 14.55
N ALA A 245 -11.64 -7.73 15.11
CA ALA A 245 -11.24 -8.00 16.49
C ALA A 245 -9.75 -7.67 16.74
N PHE A 246 -8.85 -8.07 15.83
CA PHE A 246 -7.43 -7.73 15.90
C PHE A 246 -7.20 -6.22 15.90
N PHE A 247 -7.85 -5.49 14.98
CA PHE A 247 -7.72 -4.04 14.87
C PHE A 247 -8.21 -3.33 16.14
N TYR A 248 -9.41 -3.66 16.62
CA TYR A 248 -9.97 -3.03 17.83
C TYR A 248 -9.11 -3.33 19.08
N ASN A 249 -8.70 -4.58 19.26
CA ASN A 249 -7.86 -4.96 20.40
C ASN A 249 -6.51 -4.24 20.39
N HIS A 250 -5.94 -3.99 19.21
CA HIS A 250 -4.70 -3.23 19.09
C HIS A 250 -4.95 -1.73 19.33
N LEU A 251 -5.96 -1.15 18.68
CA LEU A 251 -6.32 0.26 18.79
C LEU A 251 -6.52 0.67 20.25
N LEU A 252 -7.28 -0.12 21.03
CA LEU A 252 -7.59 0.18 22.43
C LEU A 252 -6.37 0.11 23.38
N ARG A 253 -5.26 -0.53 22.96
CA ARG A 253 -3.99 -0.58 23.73
C ARG A 253 -3.05 0.58 23.37
N LEU A 254 -3.45 1.37 22.38
CA LEU A 254 -3.12 2.77 22.13
C LEU A 254 -2.63 3.63 23.32
N PRO A 255 -1.40 4.16 23.43
CA PRO A 255 -1.15 5.23 24.42
C PRO A 255 -2.02 6.45 24.12
N LYS A 256 -2.42 7.21 25.17
CA LYS A 256 -3.34 8.35 25.04
C LYS A 256 -2.89 9.40 24.01
N PHE A 257 -1.58 9.65 23.90
CA PHE A 257 -0.99 10.58 22.92
C PHE A 257 -1.38 10.28 21.47
N PHE A 258 -1.55 9.01 21.11
CA PHE A 258 -2.03 8.59 19.79
C PHE A 258 -3.41 9.15 19.47
N PHE A 259 -4.30 9.18 20.48
CA PHE A 259 -5.68 9.67 20.32
C PHE A 259 -5.75 11.20 20.36
N ASP A 260 -4.89 11.85 21.14
CA ASP A 260 -4.88 13.31 21.26
C ASP A 260 -4.36 14.00 19.97
N THR A 261 -3.56 13.30 19.17
CA THR A 261 -2.99 13.83 17.92
C THR A 261 -3.84 13.56 16.67
N ARG A 262 -4.87 12.71 16.75
CA ARG A 262 -5.63 12.21 15.58
C ARG A 262 -7.11 12.54 15.68
N ARG A 263 -7.70 12.92 14.55
CA ARG A 263 -9.14 13.18 14.48
C ARG A 263 -9.92 11.86 14.47
N ILE A 264 -11.08 11.84 15.10
CA ILE A 264 -11.99 10.67 15.10
C ILE A 264 -12.32 10.25 13.66
N GLY A 265 -12.58 11.21 12.77
CA GLY A 265 -12.84 10.93 11.35
C GLY A 265 -11.68 10.24 10.62
N GLU A 266 -10.43 10.53 10.99
CA GLU A 266 -9.26 9.85 10.44
C GLU A 266 -9.22 8.38 10.89
N LEU A 267 -9.53 8.10 12.16
CA LEU A 267 -9.57 6.74 12.70
C LEU A 267 -10.68 5.90 12.02
N VAL A 268 -11.84 6.51 11.75
CA VAL A 268 -12.94 5.88 11.02
C VAL A 268 -12.54 5.58 9.57
N ALA A 269 -11.90 6.54 8.88
CA ALA A 269 -11.38 6.34 7.53
C ALA A 269 -10.37 5.17 7.49
N ARG A 270 -9.46 5.09 8.47
CA ARG A 270 -8.50 3.97 8.58
C ARG A 270 -9.17 2.62 8.82
N LEU A 271 -10.24 2.57 9.60
CA LEU A 271 -11.02 1.35 9.79
C LEU A 271 -11.67 0.90 8.47
N ASN A 272 -12.23 1.85 7.71
CA ASN A 272 -12.83 1.57 6.40
C ASN A 272 -11.77 1.12 5.36
N ASP A 273 -10.59 1.74 5.36
CA ASP A 273 -9.47 1.30 4.53
C ASP A 273 -9.04 -0.12 4.86
N THR A 274 -8.98 -0.44 6.16
CA THR A 274 -8.64 -1.78 6.61
C THR A 274 -9.68 -2.77 6.07
N ARG A 275 -10.99 -2.48 6.18
CA ARG A 275 -12.05 -3.32 5.59
C ARG A 275 -11.92 -3.49 4.07
N ARG A 276 -11.54 -2.45 3.34
CA ARG A 276 -11.30 -2.54 1.88
C ARG A 276 -10.10 -3.42 1.56
N ILE A 277 -9.00 -3.29 2.31
CA ILE A 277 -7.84 -4.17 2.13
C ILE A 277 -8.20 -5.61 2.45
N GLN A 278 -9.00 -5.84 3.50
CA GLN A 278 -9.48 -7.16 3.89
C GLN A 278 -10.27 -7.84 2.77
N SER A 279 -11.23 -7.13 2.16
CA SER A 279 -12.03 -7.69 1.07
C SER A 279 -11.15 -8.08 -0.12
N VAL A 280 -10.15 -7.27 -0.45
CA VAL A 280 -9.17 -7.59 -1.50
C VAL A 280 -8.36 -8.84 -1.16
N VAL A 281 -7.88 -8.99 0.07
CA VAL A 281 -7.14 -10.19 0.50
C VAL A 281 -8.02 -11.44 0.41
N SER A 282 -9.28 -11.37 0.87
CA SER A 282 -10.23 -12.49 0.75
C SER A 282 -10.51 -12.84 -0.71
N ILE A 283 -10.69 -11.85 -1.59
CA ILE A 283 -10.91 -12.07 -3.02
C ILE A 283 -9.68 -12.73 -3.67
N ILE A 284 -8.47 -12.27 -3.34
CA ILE A 284 -7.22 -12.84 -3.88
C ILE A 284 -7.06 -14.29 -3.44
N ALA A 285 -7.19 -14.55 -2.13
CA ALA A 285 -7.00 -15.89 -1.57
C ALA A 285 -8.09 -16.87 -2.00
N GLY A 286 -9.35 -16.40 -2.07
CA GLY A 286 -10.52 -17.23 -2.30
C GLY A 286 -10.96 -17.40 -3.76
N SER A 287 -10.80 -16.38 -4.61
CA SER A 287 -11.23 -16.44 -6.02
C SER A 287 -10.04 -16.49 -6.97
N ILE A 288 -9.16 -15.49 -6.92
CA ILE A 288 -8.14 -15.29 -7.96
C ILE A 288 -7.18 -16.47 -8.08
N VAL A 289 -6.70 -17.02 -6.95
CA VAL A 289 -5.81 -18.20 -6.96
C VAL A 289 -6.52 -19.41 -7.57
N ILE A 290 -7.80 -19.62 -7.25
CA ILE A 290 -8.58 -20.74 -7.76
C ILE A 290 -8.85 -20.56 -9.25
N ASP A 291 -9.29 -19.37 -9.66
CA ASP A 291 -9.58 -19.04 -11.05
C ASP A 291 -8.32 -19.16 -11.91
N PHE A 292 -7.15 -18.76 -11.39
CA PHE A 292 -5.86 -18.99 -12.04
C PHE A 292 -5.58 -20.49 -12.26
N LEU A 293 -5.80 -21.35 -11.26
CA LEU A 293 -5.66 -22.80 -11.40
C LEU A 293 -6.65 -23.38 -12.43
N VAL A 294 -7.92 -22.94 -12.38
CA VAL A 294 -8.95 -23.32 -13.36
C VAL A 294 -8.55 -22.89 -14.77
N THR A 295 -8.00 -21.68 -14.94
CA THR A 295 -7.46 -21.20 -16.22
C THR A 295 -6.33 -22.09 -16.72
N ILE A 296 -5.41 -22.53 -15.86
CA ILE A 296 -4.33 -23.46 -16.25
C ILE A 296 -4.90 -24.79 -16.75
N VAL A 297 -5.87 -25.38 -16.03
CA VAL A 297 -6.49 -26.65 -16.41
C VAL A 297 -7.24 -26.54 -17.73
N THR A 298 -8.04 -25.48 -17.89
CA THR A 298 -8.79 -25.24 -19.13
C THR A 298 -7.85 -24.98 -20.32
N LEU A 299 -6.77 -24.21 -20.12
CA LEU A 299 -5.77 -23.96 -21.15
C LEU A 299 -5.03 -25.25 -21.54
N SER A 300 -4.65 -26.07 -20.56
CA SER A 300 -3.98 -27.36 -20.79
C SER A 300 -4.84 -28.32 -21.62
N MET A 301 -6.13 -28.39 -21.30
CA MET A 301 -7.08 -29.14 -22.11
C MET A 301 -7.25 -28.53 -23.51
N LEU A 302 -7.26 -27.21 -23.66
CA LEU A 302 -7.33 -26.58 -24.98
C LEU A 302 -6.10 -26.91 -25.84
N PHE A 303 -4.90 -26.97 -25.25
CA PHE A 303 -3.70 -27.44 -25.95
C PHE A 303 -3.83 -28.87 -26.46
N TYR A 304 -4.52 -29.74 -25.70
CA TYR A 304 -4.82 -31.12 -26.12
C TYR A 304 -5.80 -31.15 -27.31
N TYR A 305 -6.82 -30.29 -27.34
CA TYR A 305 -7.79 -30.24 -28.45
C TYR A 305 -7.25 -29.55 -29.72
N SER A 306 -6.61 -28.38 -29.58
CA SER A 306 -6.12 -27.58 -30.69
C SER A 306 -5.01 -26.63 -30.24
N TRP A 307 -3.76 -27.05 -30.43
CA TRP A 307 -2.58 -26.25 -30.08
C TRP A 307 -2.50 -24.87 -30.80
N PRO A 308 -2.94 -24.67 -32.06
CA PRO A 308 -2.87 -23.36 -32.71
C PRO A 308 -3.82 -22.34 -32.06
N ILE A 309 -5.02 -22.77 -31.69
CA ILE A 309 -6.01 -21.92 -31.02
C ILE A 309 -5.53 -21.57 -29.60
N ALA A 310 -4.99 -22.56 -28.88
CA ALA A 310 -4.42 -22.34 -27.55
C ALA A 310 -3.26 -21.32 -27.59
N LEU A 311 -2.36 -21.41 -28.57
CA LEU A 311 -1.23 -20.50 -28.73
C LEU A 311 -1.70 -19.06 -29.05
N LEU A 312 -2.71 -18.91 -29.89
CA LEU A 312 -3.33 -17.61 -30.16
C LEU A 312 -3.90 -16.97 -28.88
N LEU A 313 -4.58 -17.75 -28.03
CA LEU A 313 -5.08 -17.25 -26.75
C LEU A 313 -3.96 -16.89 -25.79
N VAL A 314 -2.89 -17.68 -25.71
CA VAL A 314 -1.74 -17.35 -24.84
C VAL A 314 -1.09 -16.03 -25.25
N ILE A 315 -1.00 -15.74 -26.56
CA ILE A 315 -0.47 -14.47 -27.07
C ILE A 315 -1.38 -13.28 -26.71
N SER A 316 -2.68 -13.49 -26.52
CA SER A 316 -3.58 -12.41 -26.08
C SER A 316 -3.33 -11.97 -24.63
N ILE A 317 -2.83 -12.86 -23.76
CA ILE A 317 -2.54 -12.56 -22.34
C ILE A 317 -1.50 -11.42 -22.18
N PRO A 318 -0.29 -11.49 -22.78
CA PRO A 318 0.69 -10.41 -22.66
C PRO A 318 0.19 -9.10 -23.28
N LEU A 319 -0.66 -9.15 -24.31
CA LEU A 319 -1.29 -7.95 -24.87
C LEU A 319 -2.20 -7.26 -23.84
N PHE A 320 -3.03 -8.03 -23.11
CA PHE A 320 -3.82 -7.49 -22.00
C PHE A 320 -2.94 -6.94 -20.87
N ILE A 321 -1.87 -7.66 -20.49
CA ILE A 321 -0.94 -7.19 -19.45
C ILE A 321 -0.26 -5.88 -19.87
N TRP A 322 0.12 -5.76 -21.15
CA TRP A 322 0.74 -4.56 -21.69
C TRP A 322 -0.20 -3.35 -21.62
N ILE A 323 -1.46 -3.52 -22.04
CA ILE A 323 -2.49 -2.47 -21.92
C ILE A 323 -2.67 -2.07 -20.44
N VAL A 324 -2.81 -3.03 -19.53
CA VAL A 324 -2.97 -2.75 -18.10
C VAL A 324 -1.77 -1.97 -17.55
N ASN A 325 -0.55 -2.35 -17.90
CA ASN A 325 0.65 -1.67 -17.41
C ASN A 325 0.76 -0.21 -17.86
N ILE A 326 0.29 0.12 -19.07
CA ILE A 326 0.27 1.51 -19.56
C ILE A 326 -0.63 2.38 -18.68
N TYR A 327 -1.81 1.88 -18.33
CA TYR A 327 -2.81 2.65 -17.59
C TYR A 327 -2.69 2.51 -16.06
N ASN A 328 -1.94 1.53 -15.53
CA ASN A 328 -1.88 1.28 -14.10
C ASN A 328 -1.30 2.45 -13.30
N ALA A 329 -0.14 2.99 -13.70
CA ALA A 329 0.50 4.09 -13.00
C ALA A 329 -0.40 5.36 -12.88
N PRO A 330 -0.95 5.90 -13.99
CA PRO A 330 -1.81 7.08 -13.90
C PRO A 330 -3.11 6.78 -13.13
N LEU A 331 -3.68 5.59 -13.30
CA LEU A 331 -4.91 5.21 -12.60
C LEU A 331 -4.71 5.13 -11.08
N VAL A 332 -3.62 4.52 -10.62
CA VAL A 332 -3.30 4.43 -9.19
C VAL A 332 -3.07 5.82 -8.57
N GLU A 333 -2.38 6.70 -9.29
CA GLU A 333 -2.17 8.09 -8.82
C GLU A 333 -3.49 8.86 -8.76
N ALA A 334 -4.33 8.75 -9.79
CA ALA A 334 -5.63 9.39 -9.83
C ALA A 334 -6.57 8.85 -8.73
N GLN A 335 -6.60 7.54 -8.50
CA GLN A 335 -7.33 6.91 -7.39
C GLN A 335 -6.82 7.39 -6.02
N ARG A 336 -5.51 7.54 -5.85
CA ARG A 336 -4.92 8.07 -4.61
C ARG A 336 -5.38 9.51 -4.36
N ASN A 337 -5.42 10.34 -5.40
CA ASN A 337 -5.90 11.72 -5.30
C ASN A 337 -7.38 11.79 -4.92
N VAL A 338 -8.23 10.94 -5.52
CA VAL A 338 -9.64 10.80 -5.13
C VAL A 338 -9.78 10.42 -3.67
N MET A 339 -9.01 9.44 -3.20
CA MET A 339 -9.08 8.97 -1.83
C MET A 339 -8.68 10.06 -0.82
N MET A 340 -7.64 10.84 -1.12
CA MET A 340 -7.22 11.98 -0.29
C MET A 340 -8.31 13.06 -0.21
N SER A 341 -8.93 13.41 -1.34
CA SER A 341 -10.04 14.38 -1.38
C SER A 341 -11.29 13.87 -0.67
N TYR A 342 -11.60 12.58 -0.79
CA TYR A 342 -12.71 11.94 -0.07
C TYR A 342 -12.51 12.01 1.44
N ALA A 343 -11.33 11.59 1.93
CA ALA A 343 -11.00 11.63 3.35
C ALA A 343 -11.06 13.05 3.92
N HIS A 344 -10.65 14.06 3.13
CA HIS A 344 -10.77 15.47 3.51
C HIS A 344 -12.23 15.93 3.61
N SER A 345 -13.07 15.55 2.63
CA SER A 345 -14.50 15.87 2.62
C SER A 345 -15.24 15.23 3.78
N GLU A 346 -15.03 13.93 4.02
CA GLU A 346 -15.64 13.19 5.13
C GLU A 346 -15.20 13.76 6.49
N SER A 347 -13.91 14.08 6.64
CA SER A 347 -13.38 14.71 7.86
C SER A 347 -14.00 16.08 8.11
N ASN A 348 -14.19 16.90 7.07
CA ASN A 348 -14.82 18.22 7.21
C ASN A 348 -16.29 18.10 7.61
N PHE A 349 -17.01 17.13 7.06
CA PHE A 349 -18.39 16.85 7.42
C PHE A 349 -18.51 16.44 8.89
N ILE A 350 -17.67 15.51 9.36
CA ILE A 350 -17.63 15.09 10.77
C ILE A 350 -17.32 16.28 11.69
N ASN A 351 -16.32 17.10 11.36
CA ASN A 351 -15.98 18.30 12.13
C ASN A 351 -17.15 19.29 12.21
N THR A 352 -17.86 19.51 11.08
CA THR A 352 -19.04 20.38 11.03
C THR A 352 -20.13 19.85 11.95
N MET A 353 -20.38 18.54 11.95
CA MET A 353 -21.40 17.92 12.80
C MET A 353 -21.02 17.94 14.28
N GLN A 354 -19.75 17.71 14.61
CA GLN A 354 -19.26 17.80 15.99
C GLN A 354 -19.30 19.24 16.51
N GLY A 355 -19.08 20.23 15.65
CA GLY A 355 -19.10 21.66 15.98
C GLY A 355 -20.47 22.33 15.79
N ILE A 356 -21.57 21.58 15.67
CA ILE A 356 -22.86 22.13 15.27
C ILE A 356 -23.38 23.19 16.25
N ASP A 357 -23.17 22.99 17.55
CA ASP A 357 -23.58 23.95 18.58
C ASP A 357 -22.91 25.31 18.39
N THR A 358 -21.60 25.31 18.14
CA THR A 358 -20.83 26.52 17.85
C THR A 358 -21.33 27.18 16.57
N ILE A 359 -21.53 26.41 15.50
CA ILE A 359 -21.99 26.95 14.21
C ILE A 359 -23.38 27.59 14.34
N LYS A 360 -24.28 26.97 15.12
CA LYS A 360 -25.62 27.49 15.38
C LYS A 360 -25.58 28.74 16.28
N ASN A 361 -24.80 28.71 17.36
CA ASN A 361 -24.67 29.84 18.29
C ASN A 361 -24.09 31.09 17.62
N PHE A 362 -23.14 30.92 16.70
CA PHE A 362 -22.54 32.04 15.96
C PHE A 362 -23.25 32.35 14.63
N ASN A 363 -24.34 31.65 14.31
CA ASN A 363 -25.14 31.83 13.09
C ASN A 363 -24.31 31.77 11.79
N ARG A 364 -23.33 30.84 11.72
CA ARG A 364 -22.39 30.67 10.58
C ARG A 364 -22.79 29.53 9.62
N GLN A 365 -24.07 29.14 9.60
CA GLN A 365 -24.52 27.97 8.83
C GLN A 365 -24.28 28.13 7.32
N HIS A 366 -24.47 29.35 6.78
CA HIS A 366 -24.25 29.62 5.36
C HIS A 366 -22.78 29.47 4.95
N GLU A 367 -21.85 29.98 5.76
CA GLU A 367 -20.41 29.87 5.50
C GLU A 367 -19.92 28.42 5.54
N PHE A 368 -20.30 27.67 6.57
CA PHE A 368 -19.94 26.26 6.67
C PHE A 368 -20.65 25.40 5.61
N GLY A 369 -21.85 25.80 5.17
CA GLY A 369 -22.54 25.19 4.03
C GLY A 369 -21.77 25.37 2.72
N ALA A 370 -21.37 26.61 2.40
CA ALA A 370 -20.58 26.93 1.22
C ALA A 370 -19.19 26.24 1.24
N LEU A 371 -18.53 26.21 2.40
CA LEU A 371 -17.24 25.51 2.58
C LEU A 371 -17.38 24.01 2.31
N ASN A 372 -18.40 23.36 2.88
CA ASN A 372 -18.66 21.94 2.64
C ASN A 372 -18.95 21.66 1.15
N GLN A 373 -19.75 22.51 0.50
CA GLN A 373 -20.04 22.38 -0.92
C GLN A 373 -18.77 22.52 -1.78
N ALA A 374 -17.89 23.47 -1.46
CA ALA A 374 -16.63 23.65 -2.18
C ALA A 374 -15.70 22.43 -2.02
N ILE A 375 -15.55 21.91 -0.80
CA ILE A 375 -14.72 20.73 -0.52
C ILE A 375 -15.28 19.48 -1.22
N TYR A 376 -16.59 19.27 -1.17
CA TYR A 376 -17.23 18.15 -1.85
C TYR A 376 -17.13 18.27 -3.38
N GLY A 377 -17.28 19.49 -3.92
CA GLY A 377 -17.08 19.77 -5.35
C GLY A 377 -15.64 19.45 -5.79
N PHE A 378 -14.64 19.78 -4.99
CA PHE A 378 -13.24 19.41 -5.26
C PHE A 378 -13.06 17.89 -5.31
N PHE A 379 -13.67 17.14 -4.39
CA PHE A 379 -13.69 15.68 -4.43
C PHE A 379 -14.34 15.14 -5.72
N GLN A 380 -15.51 15.66 -6.11
CA GLN A 380 -16.19 15.24 -7.35
C GLN A 380 -15.35 15.50 -8.60
N ASN A 381 -14.66 16.65 -8.66
CA ASN A 381 -13.75 16.96 -9.77
C ASN A 381 -12.58 15.96 -9.86
N LYS A 382 -12.05 15.50 -8.72
CA LYS A 382 -11.02 14.45 -8.71
C LYS A 382 -11.56 13.10 -9.17
N VAL A 383 -12.81 12.75 -8.83
CA VAL A 383 -13.46 11.52 -9.31
C VAL A 383 -13.60 11.56 -10.83
N LEU A 384 -14.01 12.70 -11.39
CA LEU A 384 -14.17 12.87 -12.82
C LEU A 384 -12.85 12.66 -13.57
N LEU A 385 -11.73 13.15 -13.03
CA LEU A 385 -10.38 12.94 -13.59
C LEU A 385 -9.89 11.48 -13.55
N VAL A 386 -10.55 10.56 -12.83
CA VAL A 386 -10.27 9.11 -12.88
C VAL A 386 -11.03 8.43 -14.02
N LEU A 387 -12.17 9.00 -14.43
CA LEU A 387 -13.07 8.43 -15.43
C LEU A 387 -12.69 8.79 -16.87
N TYR A 388 -11.89 9.85 -17.05
CA TYR A 388 -11.32 10.32 -18.31
C TYR A 388 -9.82 10.08 -18.31
#